data_AF-A0A4V0HYZ9-F1
#
_entry.id   AF-A0A4V0HYZ9-F1
#
_cell.length_a   1.000
_cell.length_b   1.000
_cell.length_c   1.000
_cell.angle_alpha   90.00
_cell.angle_beta   90.00
_cell.angle_gamma   90.00
#
_symmetry.space_group_name_H-M   'P 1'
#
loop_
_entity.id
_entity.type
_entity.pdbx_description
1 polymer ?
#
loop_
_entity_poly.entity_id
_entity_poly.type
_entity_poly.pdbx_seq_one_letter_code
_entity_poly.pdbx_strand_id
1 'polypeptide(L)'
;MTADRRLYRLVQLNAGVLLLALPTALLPFAWMDAVHREFLGLGPLSDVPLTAYMARSLSLVYAMHGVVVLGVTLNWERYRSAVPLLAKLHVAFGLAMLANDLAAGLPWWWVAAEGPGVIAYALVVLAAARRAEREREEPTS
;
A
#
# COMPACT_ATOMS: atom_id res chain seq x y z
N MET A 1 22.95 10.60 3.87
CA MET A 1 22.07 9.44 4.09
C MET A 1 22.13 8.56 2.84
N THR A 2 22.64 7.34 2.94
CA THR A 2 22.88 6.41 1.80
C THR A 2 21.58 6.05 1.06
N ALA A 3 21.66 5.64 -0.21
CA ALA A 3 20.47 5.21 -0.95
C ALA A 3 19.79 4.01 -0.31
N ASP A 4 20.56 3.06 0.23
CA ASP A 4 20.03 1.90 0.94
C ASP A 4 19.20 2.29 2.17
N ARG A 5 19.67 3.27 2.96
CA ARG A 5 18.92 3.78 4.12
C ARG A 5 17.66 4.54 3.72
N ARG A 6 17.67 5.23 2.57
CA ARG A 6 16.47 5.87 2.00
C ARG A 6 15.45 4.82 1.58
N LEU A 7 15.88 3.78 0.87
CA LEU A 7 15.02 2.67 0.44
C LEU A 7 14.40 1.96 1.65
N TYR A 8 15.22 1.62 2.66
CA TYR A 8 14.75 1.05 3.92
C TYR A 8 13.63 1.88 4.54
N ARG A 9 13.81 3.20 4.68
CA ARG A 9 12.80 4.09 5.29
C ARG A 9 11.51 4.15 4.48
N LEU A 10 11.60 4.15 3.14
CA LEU A 10 10.42 4.12 2.27
C LEU A 10 9.61 2.84 2.50
N VAL A 11 10.27 1.68 2.50
CA VAL A 11 9.62 0.39 2.71
C VAL A 11 9.08 0.25 4.14
N GLN A 12 9.81 0.77 5.14
CA GLN A 12 9.38 0.79 6.54
C GLN A 12 8.15 1.66 6.76
N LEU A 13 8.11 2.85 6.16
CA LEU A 13 6.95 3.72 6.22
C LEU A 13 5.72 3.03 5.63
N ASN A 14 5.89 2.37 4.48
CA ASN A 14 4.82 1.61 3.84
C ASN A 14 4.31 0.46 4.72
N ALA A 15 5.21 -0.28 5.39
CA ALA A 15 4.82 -1.29 6.36
C ALA A 15 3.96 -0.67 7.48
N GLY A 16 4.37 0.48 8.02
CA GLY A 16 3.62 1.21 9.03
C GLY A 16 2.22 1.61 8.54
N VAL A 17 2.11 2.19 7.35
CA VAL A 17 0.83 2.60 6.74
C VAL A 17 -0.09 1.39 6.54
N LEU A 18 0.41 0.28 6.01
CA LEU A 18 -0.37 -0.94 5.82
C LEU A 18 -0.89 -1.52 7.14
N LEU A 19 -0.08 -1.46 8.21
CA LEU A 19 -0.47 -1.95 9.53
C LEU A 19 -1.56 -1.11 10.20
N LEU A 20 -1.78 0.14 9.77
CA LEU A 20 -2.94 0.92 10.21
C LEU A 20 -4.27 0.30 9.77
N ALA A 21 -4.27 -0.61 8.80
CA ALA A 21 -5.46 -1.35 8.41
C ALA A 21 -5.90 -2.40 9.46
N LEU A 22 -5.01 -2.80 10.39
CA LEU A 22 -5.36 -3.77 11.42
C LEU A 22 -6.47 -3.25 12.36
N PRO A 23 -6.34 -2.06 12.99
CA PRO A 23 -7.44 -1.53 13.79
C PRO A 23 -8.68 -1.20 12.95
N THR A 24 -8.54 -0.85 11.66
CA THR A 24 -9.71 -0.55 10.81
C THR A 24 -10.60 -1.76 10.58
N ALA A 25 -10.04 -2.97 10.58
CA ALA A 25 -10.82 -4.21 10.49
C ALA A 25 -11.79 -4.42 11.67
N LEU A 26 -11.54 -3.78 12.81
CA LEU A 26 -12.34 -3.90 14.02
C LEU A 26 -13.30 -2.72 14.21
N LEU A 27 -13.28 -1.74 13.31
CA LEU A 27 -14.12 -0.55 13.48
C LEU A 27 -15.62 -0.89 13.39
N PRO A 28 -16.46 -0.13 14.13
CA PRO A 28 -17.91 -0.23 13.99
C PRO A 28 -18.35 0.10 12.56
N PHE A 29 -19.38 -0.60 12.06
CA PHE A 29 -19.92 -0.33 10.72
C PHE A 29 -20.41 1.11 10.58
N ALA A 30 -21.00 1.68 11.64
CA ALA A 30 -21.42 3.07 11.69
C ALA A 30 -20.28 4.07 11.41
N TRP A 31 -19.04 3.76 11.79
CA TRP A 31 -17.90 4.64 11.50
C TRP A 31 -17.49 4.55 10.03
N MET A 32 -17.54 3.35 9.43
CA MET A 32 -17.28 3.17 8.01
C MET A 32 -18.34 3.91 7.16
N ASP A 33 -19.62 3.78 7.54
CA ASP A 33 -20.72 4.49 6.90
C ASP A 33 -20.60 6.02 7.05
N ALA A 34 -20.27 6.51 8.26
CA ALA A 34 -20.03 7.94 8.49
C ALA A 34 -18.90 8.48 7.61
N VAL A 35 -17.78 7.75 7.47
CA VAL A 35 -16.69 8.13 6.55
C VAL A 35 -17.17 8.16 5.10
N HIS A 36 -17.84 7.10 4.64
CA HIS A 36 -18.35 7.00 3.27
C HIS A 36 -19.31 8.15 2.92
N ARG A 37 -20.20 8.49 3.85
CA ARG A 37 -21.24 9.52 3.64
C ARG A 37 -20.74 10.94 3.86
N GLU A 38 -20.06 11.21 4.97
CA GLU A 38 -19.81 12.56 5.46
C GLU A 38 -18.45 13.11 5.02
N PHE A 39 -17.45 12.23 4.86
CA PHE A 39 -16.09 12.64 4.51
C PHE A 39 -15.78 12.41 3.03
N LEU A 40 -16.23 11.29 2.49
CA LEU A 40 -15.97 10.90 1.10
C LEU A 40 -17.09 11.36 0.15
N GLY A 41 -18.29 11.64 0.68
CA GLY A 41 -19.44 12.07 -0.13
C GLY A 41 -19.92 11.01 -1.12
N LEU A 42 -19.68 9.72 -0.84
CA LEU A 42 -20.04 8.59 -1.69
C LEU A 42 -21.46 8.04 -1.40
N GLY A 43 -22.19 8.70 -0.50
CA GLY A 43 -23.54 8.30 -0.07
C GLY A 43 -23.53 7.30 1.09
N PRO A 44 -24.66 6.65 1.40
CA PRO A 44 -24.71 5.62 2.43
C PRO A 44 -23.99 4.35 1.97
N LEU A 45 -23.26 3.72 2.89
CA LEU A 45 -22.66 2.42 2.67
C LEU A 45 -23.76 1.34 2.67
N SER A 46 -23.68 0.37 1.75
CA SER A 46 -24.69 -0.69 1.64
C SER A 46 -24.72 -1.56 2.90
N ASP A 47 -25.83 -1.48 3.66
CA ASP A 47 -26.03 -2.22 4.92
C ASP A 47 -26.49 -3.67 4.66
N VAL A 48 -25.60 -4.44 4.04
CA VAL A 48 -25.73 -5.89 3.90
C VAL A 48 -24.50 -6.58 4.50
N PRO A 49 -24.65 -7.80 5.05
CA PRO A 49 -23.55 -8.50 5.72
C PRO A 49 -22.28 -8.63 4.86
N LEU A 50 -22.46 -8.77 3.54
CA LEU A 50 -21.35 -8.90 2.59
C LEU A 50 -20.47 -7.64 2.54
N THR A 51 -21.03 -6.45 2.65
CA THR A 51 -20.27 -5.19 2.62
C THR A 51 -19.31 -5.09 3.81
N ALA A 52 -19.83 -5.36 5.01
CA ALA A 52 -19.03 -5.36 6.23
C ALA A 52 -17.95 -6.45 6.20
N TYR A 53 -18.29 -7.64 5.69
CA TYR A 53 -17.34 -8.74 5.52
C TYR A 53 -16.20 -8.36 4.56
N MET A 54 -16.53 -7.84 3.38
CA MET A 54 -15.54 -7.41 2.38
C MET A 54 -14.61 -6.32 2.92
N ALA A 55 -15.15 -5.24 3.48
CA ALA A 55 -14.34 -4.14 4.03
C ALA A 55 -13.36 -4.61 5.12
N ARG A 56 -13.82 -5.49 6.03
CA ARG A 56 -12.98 -6.03 7.11
C ARG A 56 -11.94 -7.03 6.61
N SER A 57 -12.35 -7.95 5.73
CA SER A 57 -11.42 -8.92 5.14
C SER A 57 -10.31 -8.23 4.33
N LEU A 58 -10.64 -7.18 3.58
CA LEU A 58 -9.67 -6.38 2.84
C LEU A 58 -8.69 -5.66 3.77
N SER A 59 -9.20 -5.06 4.85
CA SER A 59 -8.35 -4.46 5.89
C SER A 59 -7.38 -5.48 6.49
N LEU A 60 -7.83 -6.71 6.76
CA LEU A 60 -6.97 -7.78 7.26
C LEU A 60 -5.92 -8.24 6.22
N VAL A 61 -6.26 -8.27 4.93
CA VAL A 61 -5.30 -8.55 3.86
C VAL A 61 -4.22 -7.48 3.79
N TYR A 62 -4.57 -6.19 3.91
CA TYR A 62 -3.58 -5.11 3.97
C TYR A 62 -2.72 -5.18 5.23
N ALA A 63 -3.30 -5.51 6.39
CA ALA A 63 -2.53 -5.72 7.61
C ALA A 63 -1.56 -6.91 7.47
N MET A 64 -2.01 -8.04 6.90
CA MET A 64 -1.18 -9.20 6.62
C MET A 64 -0.01 -8.83 5.70
N HIS A 65 -0.28 -8.10 4.62
CA HIS A 65 0.78 -7.58 3.74
C HIS A 65 1.72 -6.64 4.49
N GLY A 66 1.20 -5.75 5.34
CA GLY A 66 1.98 -4.90 6.23
C GLY A 66 2.94 -5.68 7.12
N VAL A 67 2.51 -6.80 7.69
CA VAL A 67 3.37 -7.70 8.48
C VAL A 67 4.49 -8.31 7.62
N VAL A 68 4.19 -8.74 6.39
CA VAL A 68 5.20 -9.25 5.45
C VAL A 68 6.25 -8.19 5.15
N VAL A 69 5.82 -6.97 4.80
CA VAL A 69 6.71 -5.85 4.50
C VAL A 69 7.51 -5.45 5.75
N LEU A 70 6.89 -5.43 6.93
CA LEU A 70 7.58 -5.19 8.19
C LEU A 70 8.67 -6.25 8.42
N GLY A 71 8.37 -7.53 8.21
CA GLY A 71 9.34 -8.63 8.31
C GLY A 71 10.56 -8.45 7.41
N VAL A 72 10.36 -7.95 6.18
CA VAL A 72 11.45 -7.57 5.26
C VAL A 72 12.31 -6.45 5.86
N THR A 73 11.70 -5.43 6.47
CA THR A 73 12.45 -4.33 7.08
C THR A 73 13.17 -4.73 8.37
N LEU A 74 12.57 -5.59 9.21
CA LEU A 74 13.20 -6.09 10.43
C LEU A 74 14.43 -6.96 10.11
N ASN A 75 14.42 -7.64 8.96
CA ASN A 75 15.49 -8.51 8.49
C ASN A 75 16.10 -7.97 7.18
N TRP A 76 16.36 -6.66 7.17
CA TRP A 76 16.70 -5.90 5.96
C TRP A 76 17.87 -6.48 5.16
N GLU A 77 18.98 -6.79 5.84
CA GLU A 77 20.20 -7.29 5.17
C GLU A 77 19.94 -8.57 4.37
N ARG A 78 19.04 -9.43 4.88
CA ARG A 78 18.67 -10.71 4.26
C ARG A 78 17.65 -10.57 3.14
N TYR A 79 16.66 -9.67 3.29
CA TYR A 79 15.50 -9.62 2.39
C TYR A 79 15.42 -8.38 1.50
N ARG A 80 16.36 -7.45 1.57
CA ARG A 80 16.37 -6.25 0.70
C ARG A 80 16.30 -6.58 -0.80
N SER A 81 16.83 -7.73 -1.22
CA SER A 81 16.76 -8.20 -2.62
C SER A 81 15.34 -8.58 -3.08
N ALA A 82 14.41 -8.80 -2.15
CA ALA A 82 12.99 -9.04 -2.46
C ALA A 82 12.20 -7.75 -2.71
N VAL A 83 12.73 -6.58 -2.32
CA VAL A 83 12.03 -5.28 -2.45
C VAL A 83 11.65 -4.94 -3.90
N PRO A 84 12.51 -5.16 -4.93
CA PRO A 84 12.11 -4.93 -6.31
C PRO A 84 10.94 -5.82 -6.76
N LEU A 85 10.87 -7.07 -6.27
CA LEU A 85 9.74 -7.95 -6.56
C LEU A 85 8.46 -7.42 -5.91
N LEU A 86 8.52 -7.05 -4.63
CA LEU A 86 7.38 -6.43 -3.94
C LEU A 86 6.92 -5.18 -4.67
N ALA A 87 7.83 -4.30 -5.11
CA ALA A 87 7.47 -3.10 -5.84
C ALA A 87 6.80 -3.41 -7.20
N LYS A 88 7.29 -4.40 -7.96
CA LYS A 88 6.63 -4.85 -9.20
C LYS A 88 5.21 -5.38 -8.94
N LEU A 89 5.00 -6.10 -7.84
CA LEU A 89 3.66 -6.55 -7.43
C LEU A 89 2.76 -5.36 -7.08
N HIS A 90 3.27 -4.32 -6.44
CA HIS A 90 2.50 -3.08 -6.21
C HIS A 90 2.12 -2.38 -7.51
N VAL A 91 2.99 -2.36 -8.53
CA VAL A 91 2.62 -1.84 -9.87
C VAL A 91 1.46 -2.64 -10.46
N ALA A 92 1.56 -3.98 -10.46
CA ALA A 92 0.49 -4.84 -10.97
C ALA A 92 -0.82 -4.65 -10.20
N PHE A 93 -0.74 -4.57 -8.86
CA PHE A 93 -1.89 -4.29 -8.00
C PHE A 93 -2.52 -2.93 -8.29
N GLY A 94 -1.71 -1.87 -8.42
CA GLY A 94 -2.20 -0.53 -8.72
C GLY A 94 -2.85 -0.42 -10.11
N LEU A 95 -2.37 -1.18 -11.10
CA LEU A 95 -3.04 -1.28 -12.41
C LEU A 95 -4.40 -1.97 -12.31
N ALA A 96 -4.48 -3.05 -11.52
CA ALA A 96 -5.74 -3.76 -11.28
C ALA A 96 -6.75 -2.87 -10.51
N MET A 97 -6.29 -2.13 -9.50
CA MET A 97 -7.10 -1.14 -8.77
C MET A 97 -7.62 -0.06 -9.71
N LEU A 98 -6.73 0.55 -10.52
CA LEU A 98 -7.15 1.57 -11.49
C LEU A 98 -8.25 1.06 -12.43
N ALA A 99 -8.12 -0.17 -12.96
CA ALA A 99 -9.15 -0.76 -13.80
C ALA A 99 -10.47 -0.97 -13.04
N ASN A 100 -10.40 -1.43 -11.79
CA ASN A 100 -11.56 -1.61 -10.93
C ASN A 100 -12.26 -0.28 -10.62
N ASP A 101 -11.53 0.77 -10.26
CA ASP A 101 -12.10 2.06 -9.86
C ASP A 101 -12.81 2.74 -11.02
N LEU A 102 -12.23 2.64 -12.23
CA LEU A 102 -12.85 3.11 -13.47
C LEU A 102 -14.12 2.31 -13.78
N ALA A 103 -14.10 0.99 -13.63
CA ALA A 103 -15.27 0.15 -13.86
C ALA A 103 -16.40 0.40 -12.83
N ALA A 104 -16.03 0.72 -11.60
CA ALA A 104 -16.95 1.07 -10.52
C ALA A 104 -17.50 2.50 -10.62
N GLY A 105 -16.98 3.34 -11.53
CA GLY A 105 -17.43 4.71 -11.73
C GLY A 105 -17.09 5.63 -10.55
N LEU A 106 -15.99 5.36 -9.84
CA LEU A 106 -15.58 6.16 -8.69
C LEU A 106 -15.14 7.57 -9.10
N PRO A 107 -15.22 8.57 -8.19
CA PRO A 107 -14.77 9.93 -8.47
C PRO A 107 -13.29 9.99 -8.87
N TRP A 108 -12.93 10.93 -9.75
CA TRP A 108 -11.57 11.03 -10.30
C TRP A 108 -10.49 11.18 -9.22
N TRP A 109 -10.78 11.85 -8.10
CA TRP A 109 -9.82 12.06 -7.02
C TRP A 109 -9.54 10.76 -6.25
N TRP A 110 -10.54 9.87 -6.16
CA TRP A 110 -10.40 8.52 -5.61
C TRP A 110 -9.54 7.67 -6.53
N VAL A 111 -9.93 7.63 -7.82
CA VAL A 111 -9.21 6.90 -8.87
C VAL A 111 -7.75 7.33 -8.93
N ALA A 112 -7.45 8.63 -8.79
CA ALA A 112 -6.09 9.15 -8.82
C ALA A 112 -5.26 8.77 -7.58
N ALA A 113 -5.90 8.73 -6.40
CA ALA A 113 -5.23 8.44 -5.14
C ALA A 113 -4.92 6.95 -4.96
N GLU A 114 -5.78 6.04 -5.43
CA GLU A 114 -5.60 4.60 -5.27
C GLU A 114 -4.60 4.02 -6.28
N GLY A 115 -5.06 3.58 -7.45
CA GLY A 115 -4.23 2.86 -8.42
C GLY A 115 -2.95 3.61 -8.83
N PRO A 116 -3.05 4.84 -9.37
CA PRO A 116 -1.90 5.65 -9.77
C PRO A 116 -1.00 6.04 -8.58
N GLY A 117 -1.55 6.28 -7.40
CA GLY A 117 -0.77 6.54 -6.19
C GLY A 117 0.10 5.36 -5.80
N VAL A 118 -0.45 4.15 -5.81
CA VAL A 118 0.28 2.90 -5.55
C VAL A 118 1.35 2.66 -6.62
N ILE A 119 1.04 2.88 -7.90
CA ILE A 119 2.02 2.75 -9.00
C ILE A 119 3.17 3.75 -8.82
N ALA A 120 2.86 5.01 -8.53
CA ALA A 120 3.87 6.05 -8.33
C ALA A 120 4.81 5.71 -7.18
N TYR A 121 4.27 5.28 -6.03
CA TYR A 121 5.07 4.78 -4.91
C TYR A 121 5.97 3.61 -5.33
N ALA A 122 5.43 2.62 -6.04
CA ALA A 122 6.18 1.45 -6.46
C ALA A 122 7.33 1.79 -7.43
N LEU A 123 7.11 2.73 -8.35
CA LEU A 123 8.15 3.22 -9.26
C LEU A 123 9.27 3.96 -8.51
N VAL A 124 8.92 4.75 -7.49
CA VAL A 124 9.91 5.39 -6.60
C VAL A 124 10.74 4.35 -5.85
N VAL A 125 10.11 3.29 -5.32
CA VAL A 125 10.83 2.19 -4.66
C VAL A 125 11.76 1.46 -5.63
N LEU A 126 11.32 1.18 -6.86
CA LEU A 126 12.17 0.54 -7.89
C LEU A 126 13.37 1.41 -8.26
N ALA A 127 13.17 2.72 -8.43
CA ALA A 127 14.24 3.65 -8.71
C ALA A 127 15.25 3.73 -7.54
N ALA A 128 14.74 3.78 -6.30
CA ALA A 128 15.58 3.77 -5.11
C ALA A 128 16.35 2.46 -4.92
N ALA A 129 15.75 1.31 -5.26
CA ALA A 129 16.40 0.01 -5.21
C ALA A 129 17.56 -0.09 -6.20
N ARG A 130 17.34 0.31 -7.46
CA ARG A 130 18.40 0.36 -8.48
C ARG A 130 19.57 1.26 -8.07
N ARG A 131 19.27 2.39 -7.42
CA ARG A 131 20.31 3.29 -6.92
C ARG A 131 21.11 2.66 -5.77
N ALA A 132 20.43 2.00 -4.84
CA ALA A 132 21.08 1.33 -3.70
C ALA A 132 21.96 0.15 -4.14
N GLU A 133 21.60 -0.55 -5.21
CA GLU A 133 22.43 -1.60 -5.82
C GLU A 133 23.70 -1.01 -6.43
N ARG A 134 23.58 0.05 -7.24
CA ARG A 134 24.74 0.74 -7.85
C ARG A 134 25.74 1.28 -6.81
N GLU A 135 25.25 1.94 -5.75
CA GLU A 135 26.11 2.44 -4.67
C GLU A 135 26.84 1.31 -3.90
N ARG A 136 26.37 0.06 -3.97
CA ARG A 136 27.06 -1.10 -3.36
C ARG A 136 28.09 -1.74 -4.29
N GLU A 137 27.89 -1.66 -5.60
CA GLU A 137 28.82 -2.18 -6.61
C GLU A 137 30.02 -1.24 -6.83
N GLU A 138 29.81 0.07 -6.69
CA GLU A 138 30.85 1.10 -6.76
C GLU A 138 31.01 1.79 -5.40
N PRO A 139 31.61 1.13 -4.38
CA PRO A 139 31.96 1.82 -3.15
C PRO A 139 32.95 2.93 -3.51
N THR A 140 32.51 4.19 -3.46
CA THR A 140 33.37 5.37 -3.64
C THR A 140 34.64 5.21 -2.81
N SER A 141 35.78 5.08 -3.50
CA SER A 141 37.15 5.03 -2.98
C SER A 141 37.50 6.22 -2.10
#